data_AF-A0A523WXL2-F1
#
_entry.id   AF-A0A523WXL2-F1
#
_cell.length_a   1.000
_cell.length_b   1.000
_cell.length_c   1.000
_cell.angle_alpha   90.00
_cell.angle_beta   90.00
_cell.angle_gamma   90.00
#
_symmetry.space_group_name_H-M   'P 1'
#
loop_
_entity.id
_entity.type
_entity.pdbx_description
1 polymer ?
#
loop_
_entity_poly.entity_id
_entity_poly.type
_entity_poly.pdbx_seq_one_letter_code
_entity_poly.pdbx_strand_id
1 'polypeptide(L)' 'MFVFTRERPKNKGGRYWDVFNPEGKFIAKIPISHEVLMERPIIFKGNKLYLVEADEEGYQYVKRYKVTWKY' A
#
# COMPACT_ATOMS: atom_id res chain seq x y z
N MET A 1 -3.42 -1.05 -11.74
CA MET A 1 -4.09 -0.11 -10.80
C MET A 1 -4.16 -0.75 -9.42
N PHE A 2 -3.95 0.01 -8.33
CA PHE A 2 -4.11 -0.48 -6.96
C PHE A 2 -5.40 0.09 -6.38
N VAL A 3 -6.27 -0.78 -5.87
CA VAL A 3 -7.53 -0.37 -5.25
C VAL A 3 -7.50 -0.81 -3.80
N PHE A 4 -7.65 0.18 -2.93
CA PHE A 4 -7.76 -0.03 -1.50
C PHE A 4 -9.17 -0.52 -1.16
N THR A 5 -9.27 -1.61 -0.38
CA THR A 5 -10.56 -2.13 0.09
C THR A 5 -10.73 -1.92 1.59
N ARG A 6 -11.98 -1.78 2.05
CA ARG A 6 -12.31 -1.72 3.49
C ARG A 6 -12.30 -3.10 4.18
N GLU A 7 -11.99 -4.16 3.45
CA GLU A 7 -11.96 -5.52 3.96
C GLU A 7 -10.73 -5.74 4.87
N ARG A 8 -10.96 -6.33 6.04
CA ARG A 8 -9.91 -6.60 7.04
C ARG A 8 -9.57 -8.10 7.08
N PRO A 9 -8.29 -8.49 7.16
CA PRO A 9 -7.92 -9.88 7.40
C PRO A 9 -8.43 -10.34 8.77
N LYS A 10 -9.00 -11.55 8.84
CA LYS A 10 -9.64 -12.06 10.08
C LYS A 10 -8.66 -12.23 11.26
N ASN A 11 -7.38 -12.54 10.99
CA ASN A 11 -6.40 -12.96 12.00
C ASN A 11 -5.10 -12.13 12.04
N LYS A 12 -5.03 -11.02 11.29
CA LYS A 12 -3.87 -10.12 11.31
C LYS A 12 -4.37 -8.67 11.24
N GLY A 13 -3.83 -7.79 12.09
CA GLY A 13 -4.00 -6.35 11.90
C GLY A 13 -3.62 -5.99 10.46
N GLY A 14 -4.40 -5.13 9.80
CA GLY A 14 -4.20 -4.84 8.39
C GLY A 14 -5.47 -4.60 7.58
N ARG A 15 -5.29 -4.32 6.29
CA ARG A 15 -6.36 -4.22 5.28
C ARG A 15 -5.94 -4.90 3.98
N TYR A 16 -6.93 -5.34 3.21
CA TYR A 16 -6.67 -5.94 1.90
C TYR A 16 -6.55 -4.89 0.80
N TRP A 17 -5.56 -5.13 -0.05
CA TRP A 17 -5.29 -4.36 -1.25
C TRP A 17 -5.55 -5.23 -2.48
N ASP A 18 -6.40 -4.77 -3.37
CA ASP A 18 -6.66 -5.44 -4.63
C ASP A 18 -5.76 -4.84 -5.72
N VAL A 19 -4.99 -5.70 -6.38
CA VAL A 19 -4.03 -5.33 -7.42
C VAL A 19 -4.61 -5.71 -8.77
N PHE A 20 -4.61 -4.75 -9.68
CA PHE A 20 -5.09 -4.91 -11.06
C PHE A 20 -3.98 -4.59 -12.05
N ASN A 21 -3.99 -5.23 -13.22
CA ASN A 21 -3.11 -4.84 -14.33
C ASN A 21 -3.59 -3.49 -14.94
N PRO A 22 -2.84 -2.89 -15.89
CA PRO A 22 -3.27 -1.67 -16.58
C PRO A 22 -4.61 -1.80 -17.31
N GLU A 23 -4.97 -3.00 -17.77
CA GLU A 23 -6.24 -3.31 -18.45
C GLU A 23 -7.42 -3.52 -17.48
N GLY A 24 -7.20 -3.41 -16.16
CA GLY A 24 -8.25 -3.57 -15.15
C GLY A 24 -8.56 -5.02 -14.74
N LYS A 25 -7.77 -6.01 -15.19
CA LYS A 25 -7.86 -7.40 -14.75
C LYS A 25 -7.28 -7.56 -13.34
N PHE A 26 -8.03 -8.20 -12.45
CA PHE A 26 -7.56 -8.56 -11.11
C PHE A 26 -6.36 -9.51 -11.18
N ILE A 27 -5.30 -9.17 -10.46
CA ILE A 27 -4.07 -9.95 -10.33
C ILE A 27 -4.04 -10.67 -8.97
N ALA A 28 -4.23 -9.93 -7.88
CA ALA A 28 -4.07 -10.47 -6.52
C ALA A 28 -4.75 -9.61 -5.46
N LYS A 29 -5.06 -10.23 -4.32
CA LYS A 29 -5.47 -9.56 -3.07
C LYS A 29 -4.37 -9.75 -2.03
N ILE A 30 -3.77 -8.65 -1.58
CA ILE A 30 -2.59 -8.68 -0.69
C ILE A 30 -3.00 -8.18 0.70
N PRO A 31 -2.80 -8.96 1.77
CA PRO A 31 -2.95 -8.47 3.13
C PRO A 31 -1.79 -7.54 3.46
N ILE A 32 -2.06 -6.25 3.66
CA ILE A 32 -1.08 -5.30 4.17
C ILE A 32 -1.31 -5.14 5.67
N SER A 33 -0.38 -5.66 6.47
CA SER A 33 -0.45 -5.66 7.94
C SER A 33 0.37 -4.56 8.61
N HIS A 34 1.02 -3.70 7.82
CA HIS A 34 1.86 -2.65 8.37
C HIS A 34 0.97 -1.47 8.82
N GLU A 35 0.99 -1.16 10.12
CA GLU A 35 0.13 -0.13 10.74
C GLU A 35 0.28 1.23 10.06
N VAL A 36 1.50 1.58 9.63
CA VAL A 36 1.80 2.83 8.90
C VAL A 36 1.07 2.92 7.54
N LEU A 37 0.75 1.78 6.92
CA LEU A 37 0.11 1.72 5.60
C LEU A 37 -1.42 1.74 5.66
N MET A 38 -2.01 1.70 6.85
CA MET A 38 -3.46 1.53 7.00
C MET A 38 -4.25 2.83 6.93
N GLU A 39 -3.62 3.98 7.24
CA GLU A 39 -4.33 5.26 7.42
C GLU A 39 -3.74 6.43 6.63
N ARG A 40 -2.67 6.17 5.88
CA ARG A 40 -1.94 7.23 5.18
C ARG A 40 -2.12 7.11 3.67
N PRO A 41 -2.06 8.23 2.93
CA PRO A 41 -2.09 8.18 1.48
C PRO A 41 -0.87 7.42 0.95
N ILE A 42 -1.14 6.49 0.04
CA ILE A 42 -0.15 5.60 -0.56
C ILE A 42 -0.30 5.72 -2.07
N ILE A 43 0.82 5.99 -2.75
CA ILE A 43 0.84 6.11 -4.21
C ILE A 43 1.83 5.10 -4.78
N PHE A 44 1.38 4.31 -5.76
CA PHE A 44 2.26 3.50 -6.60
C PHE A 44 2.37 4.16 -7.98
N LYS A 45 3.59 4.54 -8.38
CA LYS A 45 3.86 5.14 -9.69
C LYS A 45 5.25 4.77 -10.20
N GLY A 46 5.33 4.20 -11.40
CA GLY A 46 6.60 3.88 -12.07
C GLY A 46 7.51 2.96 -11.24
N ASN A 47 6.97 1.83 -10.75
CA ASN A 47 7.65 0.87 -9.86
C ASN A 47 8.21 1.48 -8.57
N LYS A 48 7.61 2.57 -8.10
CA LYS A 48 7.95 3.24 -6.85
C LYS A 48 6.69 3.33 -5.99
N LEU A 49 6.90 3.14 -4.70
CA LEU A 49 5.90 3.31 -3.66
C LEU A 49 6.21 4.60 -2.90
N TYR A 50 5.22 5.47 -2.72
CA TYR A 50 5.32 6.71 -1.98
C TYR A 50 4.40 6.64 -0.76
N LEU A 51 4.96 6.92 0.41
CA LEU A 51 4.28 6.95 1.70
C LEU A 51 4.46 8.30 2.35
N VAL A 52 3.43 8.82 3.01
CA VAL A 52 3.58 9.92 3.96
C VAL A 52 3.89 9.34 5.32
N GLU A 53 5.04 9.66 5.89
CA GLU A 53 5.44 9.28 7.25
C GLU A 53 5.62 10.53 8.11
N ALA A 54 5.69 10.38 9.43
CA ALA A 54 5.94 11.49 10.35
C ALA A 54 7.16 11.16 11.21
N ASP A 55 7.93 12.16 11.61
CA ASP A 55 8.99 12.00 12.60
C ASP A 55 8.43 12.02 14.03
N GLU A 56 9.32 11.96 15.02
CA GLU A 56 8.98 11.96 16.44
C GLU A 56 8.29 13.27 16.88
N GLU A 57 8.52 14.37 16.16
CA GLU A 57 7.91 15.68 16.40
C GLU A 57 6.59 15.86 15.61
N GLY A 58 6.23 14.89 14.78
CA GLY A 58 4.99 14.87 14.00
C GLY A 58 5.08 15.56 12.64
N TYR A 59 6.26 16.03 12.20
CA TYR A 59 6.44 16.62 10.88
C TYR A 59 6.33 15.56 9.79
N GLN A 60 5.51 15.84 8.78
CA GLN A 60 5.24 14.91 7.69
C GLN A 60 6.31 14.97 6.61
N TYR A 61 6.75 13.81 6.15
CA TYR A 61 7.66 13.68 5.01
C TYR A 61 7.23 12.55 4.07
N VAL A 62 7.63 12.64 2.80
CA VAL A 62 7.35 11.60 1.81
C VAL A 62 8.55 10.64 1.71
N LYS A 63 8.35 9.37 2.06
CA LYS A 63 9.33 8.30 1.77
C LYS A 63 9.01 7.62 0.45
N ARG A 64 10.07 7.38 -0.32
CA ARG A 64 10.01 6.71 -1.63
C ARG A 64 10.76 5.39 -1.57
N TYR A 65 10.04 4.31 -1.83
CA TYR A 65 10.58 2.95 -1.85
C TYR A 65 10.65 2.42 -3.29
N LYS A 66 11.72 1.69 -3.61
CA LYS A 66 11.80 0.90 -4.84
C LYS A 66 10.93 -0.34 -4.69
N VAL A 67 10.05 -0.58 -5.65
CA VAL A 67 9.22 -1.79 -5.69
C VAL A 67 9.85 -2.79 -6.65
N THR A 68 10.07 -4.00 -6.18
CA THR A 68 10.55 -5.11 -7.01
C THR A 68 9.52 -6.23 -6.95
N TRP A 69 8.97 -6.60 -8.10
CA TRP A 69 8.08 -7.75 -8.23
C TRP A 69 8.94 -8.97 -8.51
N LYS A 70 8.92 -9.95 -7.62
CA LYS A 70 9.47 -11.29 -7.89
C LYS A 70 8.29 -12.17 -8.26
N TYR A 71 8.14 -12.42 -9.56
CA TYR A 71 7.20 -13.38 -10.12
C TYR A 71 7.90 -14.72 -10.34
#